data_AF-A0A3R9KIN3-F1
#
_entry.id   AF-A0A3R9KIN3-F1
#
_cell.length_a   1.000
_cell.length_b   1.000
_cell.length_c   1.000
_cell.angle_alpha   90.00
_cell.angle_beta   90.00
_cell.angle_gamma   90.00
#
_symmetry.space_group_name_H-M   'P 1'
#
loop_
_entity.id
_entity.type
_entity.pdbx_description
1 polymer ?
#
loop_
_entity_poly.entity_id
_entity_poly.type
_entity_poly.pdbx_seq_one_letter_code
_entity_poly.pdbx_strand_id
1 'polypeptide(L)' 'MNLTFLGLCIACFGVSLAEGLIMSNLFKASARQPEIIDQLRSLLILGVAFVEGTFFVTLAMAFVIK' A
#
# COMPACT_ATOMS: atom_id res chain seq x y z
N MET A 1 12.35 -24.58 4.01
CA MET A 1 12.29 -23.16 3.55
C MET A 1 10.93 -22.65 3.99
N ASN A 2 10.88 -21.78 5.00
CA ASN A 2 9.65 -21.44 5.73
C ASN A 2 8.60 -20.85 4.77
N LEU A 3 7.50 -21.56 4.50
CA LEU A 3 6.40 -21.10 3.64
C LEU A 3 5.90 -19.70 4.05
N THR A 4 5.98 -19.40 5.35
CA THR A 4 5.66 -18.11 5.95
C THR A 4 6.49 -16.96 5.37
N PHE A 5 7.80 -17.16 5.15
CA PHE A 5 8.67 -16.16 4.53
C PHE A 5 8.31 -15.92 3.06
N LEU A 6 7.96 -16.99 2.33
CA LEU A 6 7.53 -16.87 0.94
C LEU A 6 6.22 -16.08 0.83
N GLY A 7 5.25 -16.36 1.71
CA GLY A 7 3.99 -15.62 1.80
C GLY A 7 4.21 -14.14 2.12
N LEU A 8 5.13 -13.83 3.04
CA LEU A 8 5.46 -12.46 3.40
C LEU A 8 6.10 -11.68 2.23
N CYS A 9 6.99 -12.32 1.47
CA CYS A 9 7.61 -11.71 0.29
C CYS A 9 6.59 -11.39 -0.80
N ILE A 10 5.62 -12.28 -1.04
CA ILE A 10 4.55 -12.06 -2.03
C ILE A 10 3.63 -10.92 -1.57
N ALA A 11 3.28 -10.88 -0.29
CA ALA A 11 2.49 -9.80 0.27
C ALA A 11 3.20 -8.44 0.16
N CYS A 12 4.49 -8.38 0.51
CA CYS A 12 5.31 -7.18 0.40
C CYS A 12 5.41 -6.68 -1.07
N PHE A 13 5.53 -7.62 -2.02
CA PHE A 13 5.55 -7.29 -3.44
C PHE A 13 4.23 -6.66 -3.92
N GLY A 14 3.09 -7.23 -3.53
CA GLY A 14 1.77 -6.69 -3.88
C GLY A 14 1.52 -5.30 -3.31
N VAL A 15 1.89 -5.08 -2.05
CA VAL A 15 1.77 -3.79 -1.34
C VAL A 15 2.62 -2.72 -2.02
N SER A 16 3.90 -3.03 -2.30
CA SER A 16 4.83 -2.10 -2.97
C SER A 16 4.33 -1.67 -4.36
N LEU A 17 3.74 -2.60 -5.12
CA LEU A 17 3.14 -2.28 -6.43
C LEU A 17 1.90 -1.39 -6.29
N ALA A 18 1.03 -1.68 -5.33
CA ALA A 18 -0.18 -0.90 -5.10
C ALA A 18 0.14 0.54 -4.70
N GLU A 19 1.09 0.75 -3.77
CA GLU A 19 1.53 2.09 -3.37
C GLU A 19 2.16 2.86 -4.52
N GLY A 20 3.04 2.22 -5.30
CA GLY A 20 3.64 2.82 -6.48
C GLY A 20 2.59 3.28 -7.51
N LEU A 21 1.54 2.47 -7.71
CA LEU A 21 0.44 2.81 -8.61
C LEU A 21 -0.38 4.00 -8.08
N ILE A 22 -0.72 4.02 -6.78
CA ILE A 22 -1.46 5.12 -6.13
C ILE A 22 -0.68 6.42 -6.27
N MET A 23 0.60 6.42 -5.93
CA MET A 23 1.48 7.59 -6.02
C MET A 23 1.57 8.12 -7.45
N SER A 24 1.78 7.24 -8.43
CA SER A 24 1.89 7.64 -9.84
C SER A 24 0.63 8.31 -10.38
N ASN A 25 -0.55 7.80 -10.01
CA ASN A 25 -1.83 8.38 -10.41
C ASN A 25 -2.12 9.69 -9.71
N LEU A 26 -1.72 9.80 -8.44
CA LEU A 26 -1.88 11.03 -7.68
C LEU A 26 -1.02 12.16 -8.24
N PHE A 27 0.25 11.90 -8.54
CA PHE A 27 1.10 12.91 -9.17
C PHE A 27 0.55 13.38 -10.52
N LYS A 28 -0.03 12.47 -11.32
CA LYS A 28 -0.71 12.83 -12.57
C LYS A 28 -1.96 13.69 -12.32
N ALA A 29 -2.74 13.39 -11.28
CA ALA A 29 -3.92 14.16 -10.93
C ALA A 29 -3.55 15.55 -10.38
N SER A 30 -2.56 15.64 -9.48
CA SER A 30 -2.04 16.90 -8.95
C SER A 30 -1.41 17.78 -10.03
N ALA A 31 -0.75 17.19 -11.03
CA ALA A 31 -0.21 17.93 -12.17
C ALA A 31 -1.30 18.49 -13.09
N ARG A 32 -2.46 17.81 -13.19
CA ARG A 32 -3.61 18.27 -13.99
C ARG A 32 -4.42 19.35 -13.29
N GLN A 33 -4.64 19.21 -11.99
CA GLN A 33 -5.44 20.13 -11.19
C GLN A 33 -4.76 20.34 -9.83
N PRO A 34 -3.89 21.35 -9.72
CA PRO A 34 -3.16 21.61 -8.47
C PRO A 34 -4.07 22.14 -7.35
N GLU A 35 -5.24 22.67 -7.70
CA GLU A 35 -6.22 23.24 -6.76
C GLU A 35 -6.84 22.19 -5.83
N ILE A 36 -6.91 20.93 -6.26
CA ILE A 36 -7.51 19.82 -5.49
C ILE A 36 -6.48 19.01 -4.69
N ILE A 37 -5.27 19.53 -4.52
CA ILE A 37 -4.16 18.78 -3.89
C ILE A 37 -4.45 18.37 -2.44
N ASP A 38 -5.18 19.20 -1.68
CA ASP A 38 -5.55 18.88 -0.30
C ASP A 38 -6.54 17.70 -0.23
N GLN A 39 -7.50 17.63 -1.16
CA GLN A 39 -8.42 16.50 -1.26
C GLN A 39 -7.68 15.24 -1.72
N LEU A 40 -6.79 15.36 -2.72
CA LEU A 40 -5.95 14.27 -3.19
C LEU A 40 -5.05 13.72 -2.07
N ARG A 41 -4.46 14.58 -1.24
CA ARG A 41 -3.64 14.16 -0.11
C ARG A 41 -4.44 13.38 0.94
N SER A 42 -5.66 13.81 1.25
CA SER A 42 -6.53 13.03 2.15
C SER A 42 -6.85 11.65 1.57
N LEU A 43 -7.12 11.58 0.26
CA LEU A 43 -7.40 10.32 -0.42
C LEU A 43 -6.17 9.40 -0.48
N LEU A 44 -4.97 9.97 -0.65
CA LEU A 44 -3.69 9.26 -0.61
C LEU A 44 -3.48 8.59 0.74
N ILE A 45 -3.63 9.34 1.83
CA ILE A 45 -3.42 8.82 3.18
C ILE A 45 -4.41 7.70 3.45
N LEU A 46 -5.67 7.86 3.04
CA LEU A 46 -6.69 6.82 3.17
C LEU A 46 -6.32 5.57 2.35
N GLY A 47 -5.95 5.74 1.08
CA GLY A 47 -5.57 4.63 0.19
C GLY A 47 -4.35 3.86 0.70
N VAL A 48 -3.31 4.57 1.15
CA VAL A 48 -2.12 3.98 1.77
C VAL A 48 -2.49 3.24 3.05
N ALA A 49 -3.31 3.83 3.91
CA ALA A 49 -3.74 3.17 5.15
C ALA A 49 -4.46 1.84 4.91
N PHE A 50 -5.29 1.74 3.86
CA PHE A 50 -5.92 0.47 3.48
C PHE A 50 -4.92 -0.56 2.97
N VAL A 51 -3.98 -0.14 2.11
CA VAL A 51 -2.95 -1.02 1.54
C VAL A 51 -2.01 -1.53 2.64
N GLU A 52 -1.46 -0.65 3.45
CA GLU A 52 -0.59 -0.99 4.59
C GLU A 52 -1.35 -1.77 5.68
N GLY A 53 -2.64 -1.49 5.91
CA GLY A 53 -3.47 -2.26 6.83
C GLY A 53 -3.50 -3.75 6.49
N THR A 54 -3.59 -4.10 5.20
CA THR A 54 -3.56 -5.50 4.75
C THR A 54 -2.19 -6.16 4.93
N PHE A 55 -1.11 -5.38 4.80
CA PHE A 55 0.25 -5.84 5.06
C PHE A 55 0.43 -6.19 6.54
N PHE A 56 0.01 -5.30 7.45
CA PHE A 56 0.12 -5.54 8.89
C PHE A 56 -0.64 -6.79 9.35
N VAL A 57 -1.81 -7.07 8.78
CA VAL A 57 -2.55 -8.31 9.06
C VAL A 57 -1.74 -9.54 8.61
N THR A 58 -1.16 -9.50 7.42
CA THR A 58 -0.35 -10.61 6.89
C THR A 58 0.93 -10.82 7.71
N LEU A 59 1.56 -9.72 8.13
CA LEU A 59 2.72 -9.73 9.01
C LEU A 59 2.36 -10.31 10.39
N ALA A 60 1.24 -9.93 10.97
CA ALA A 60 0.76 -10.51 12.23
C ALA A 60 0.50 -12.02 12.08
N MET A 61 -0.16 -12.45 11.00
CA MET A 61 -0.37 -13.87 10.72
C MET A 61 0.94 -14.64 10.56
N ALA A 62 1.97 -14.03 9.96
CA ALA A 62 3.29 -14.65 9.85
C ALA A 62 3.99 -14.90 11.20
N PHE A 63 3.70 -14.09 12.23
CA PHE A 63 4.21 -14.33 13.58
C PHE A 63 3.35 -15.29 14.41
N VAL A 64 2.05 -15.37 14.12
CA VAL A 64 1.09 -16.24 14.84
C VAL A 64 1.12 -17.68 14.30
N ILE A 65 1.22 -17.84 12.98
CA ILE A 65 1.26 -19.15 12.31
C ILE A 65 2.72 -19.63 12.31
N LYS A 66 3.07 -20.44 13.32
CA LYS A 66 4.37 -21.11 13.46
C LYS A 66 4.41 -22.44 12.71
#